data_AF-A0A9E7KDJ4-F1
#
_entry.id   AF-A0A9E7KDJ4-F1
#
_cell.length_a   1.000
_cell.length_b   1.000
_cell.length_c   1.000
_cell.angle_alpha   90.00
_cell.angle_beta   90.00
_cell.angle_gamma   90.00
#
_symmetry.space_group_name_H-M   'P 1'
#
loop_
_entity.id
_entity.type
_entity.pdbx_description
1 polymer ?
#
loop_
_entity_poly.entity_id
_entity_poly.type
_entity_poly.pdbx_seq_one_letter_code
_entity_poly.pdbx_strand_id
1 'polypeptide(L)' 'MNILYGDNICGQGYIDPMNNIMSHYQHYLDLMGVGCQLSGDNLDCAEQVPFNPSYKAATS' A
#
# COMPACT_ATOMS: atom_id res chain seq x y z
N MET A 1 -3.89 -1.97 1.54
CA MET A 1 -3.94 -0.93 0.49
C MET A 1 -4.37 -1.46 -0.88
N ASN A 2 -3.82 -2.59 -1.34
CA ASN A 2 -4.16 -3.21 -2.63
C ASN A 2 -5.66 -3.52 -2.81
N ILE A 3 -6.33 -4.05 -1.77
CA ILE A 3 -7.77 -4.35 -1.83
C ILE A 3 -8.64 -3.09 -2.02
N LEU A 4 -8.25 -1.95 -1.44
CA LEU A 4 -9.09 -0.74 -1.42
C LEU A 4 -8.77 0.20 -2.58
N TYR A 5 -7.51 0.31 -2.95
CA TYR A 5 -7.00 1.32 -3.90
C TYR A 5 -6.04 0.73 -4.94
N GLY A 6 -6.03 -0.60 -5.12
CA GLY A 6 -5.03 -1.33 -5.91
C GLY A 6 -4.69 -0.69 -7.25
N ASP A 7 -5.70 -0.38 -8.05
CA ASP A 7 -5.54 0.26 -9.36
C ASP A 7 -4.81 1.59 -9.33
N ASN A 8 -5.02 2.37 -8.27
CA ASN A 8 -4.52 3.74 -8.18
C ASN A 8 -3.11 3.80 -7.59
N ILE A 9 -2.72 2.83 -6.75
CA ILE A 9 -1.48 2.95 -5.96
C ILE A 9 -0.56 1.72 -5.96
N CYS A 10 -1.01 0.57 -6.46
CA CYS A 10 -0.20 -0.66 -6.47
C CYS A 10 0.37 -0.96 -7.86
N GLY A 11 1.51 -1.64 -7.91
CA GLY A 11 2.17 -2.05 -9.16
C GLY A 11 2.77 -0.89 -9.97
N GLN A 12 2.92 0.28 -9.35
CA GLN A 12 3.44 1.50 -9.96
C GLN A 12 4.77 1.96 -9.34
N GLY A 13 5.38 1.12 -8.51
CA GLY A 13 6.58 1.45 -7.75
C GLY A 13 6.30 2.29 -6.50
N TYR A 14 7.35 2.92 -5.97
CA TYR A 14 7.28 3.72 -4.76
C TYR A 14 6.76 5.13 -5.04
N ILE A 15 5.45 5.32 -4.87
CA ILE A 15 4.77 6.60 -5.12
C ILE A 15 4.34 7.29 -3.82
N ASP A 16 4.30 8.62 -3.82
CA ASP A 16 3.93 9.42 -2.65
C ASP A 16 2.55 9.10 -2.05
N PRO A 17 1.49 8.85 -2.85
CA PRO A 17 0.18 8.47 -2.29
C PRO A 17 0.22 7.21 -1.42
N MET A 18 1.06 6.23 -1.78
CA MET A 18 1.26 5.02 -0.98
C MET A 18 1.97 5.35 0.34
N ASN A 19 3.05 6.13 0.27
CA ASN A 19 3.80 6.56 1.46
C ASN A 19 2.92 7.34 2.44
N ASN A 20 1.99 8.16 1.94
CA ASN A 20 1.02 8.86 2.79
C ASN A 20 0.05 7.92 3.51
N ILE A 21 -0.38 6.82 2.91
CA ILE A 21 -1.24 5.83 3.59
C ILE A 21 -0.43 5.11 4.67
N MET A 22 0.80 4.70 4.34
CA MET A 22 1.69 4.02 5.28
C MET A 22 2.06 4.89 6.48
N SER A 23 2.37 6.18 6.26
CA SER A 23 2.73 7.10 7.34
C SER A 23 1.56 7.33 8.30
N HIS A 24 0.32 7.44 7.79
CA HIS A 24 -0.86 7.52 8.66
C HIS A 24 -1.06 6.25 9.47
N TYR A 25 -0.92 5.06 8.87
CA TYR A 25 -1.02 3.81 9.60
C TYR A 25 -0.02 3.73 10.74
N GLN A 26 1.25 4.01 10.46
CA GLN A 26 2.31 4.02 11.47
C GLN A 26 2.07 5.06 12.57
N HIS A 27 1.65 6.27 12.19
CA HIS A 27 1.30 7.31 13.15
C HIS A 27 0.17 6.87 14.09
N TYR A 28 -0.85 6.19 13.58
CA TYR A 28 -1.93 5.67 14.41
C TYR A 28 -1.48 4.52 15.32
N LEU A 29 -0.54 3.68 14.89
CA LEU A 29 0.05 2.66 15.77
C LEU A 29 0.78 3.29 16.95
N ASP A 30 1.51 4.38 16.73
CA ASP A 30 2.17 5.14 17.80
C ASP A 30 1.13 5.71 18.79
N LEU A 31 0.06 6.31 18.27
CA LEU A 31 -1.01 6.87 19.11
C LEU A 31 -1.76 5.79 19.92
N MET A 32 -1.89 4.57 19.39
CA MET A 32 -2.49 3.44 20.10
C MET A 32 -1.53 2.76 21.11
N GLY A 33 -0.28 3.21 21.21
CA GLY A 33 0.73 2.62 22.09
C GLY A 33 1.27 1.26 21.61
N VAL A 34 1.00 0.88 20.36
CA VAL A 34 1.57 -0.32 19.72
C VAL A 34 2.98 -0.01 19.21
N GLY A 35 3.15 1.17 18.61
CA GLY A 35 4.41 1.65 18.06
C GLY A 35 4.62 1.26 16.59
N CYS A 36 5.11 2.19 15.80
CA CYS A 36 5.38 2.02 14.37
C CYS A 36 6.41 0.91 14.09
N GLN A 37 7.32 0.61 15.02
CA GLN A 37 8.24 -0.52 14.88
C GLN A 37 7.54 -1.89 14.80
N LEU A 38 6.29 -1.99 15.25
CA LEU A 38 5.48 -3.20 15.20
C LEU A 38 4.48 -3.19 14.03
N SER A 39 4.67 -2.32 13.03
CA SER A 39 3.78 -2.24 11.87
C SER A 39 3.75 -3.50 11.01
N GLY A 40 4.74 -4.38 11.17
CA GLY A 40 4.91 -5.60 10.38
C GLY A 40 5.58 -5.35 9.03
N ASP A 41 5.73 -6.43 8.27
CA ASP A 41 6.31 -6.45 6.92
C ASP A 41 5.22 -6.25 5.85
N ASN A 42 5.60 -5.84 4.63
CA ASN A 42 4.71 -5.65 3.47
C ASN A 42 3.68 -4.52 3.64
N LEU A 43 4.12 -3.38 4.18
CA LEU A 43 3.28 -2.18 4.31
C LEU A 43 2.96 -1.52 2.97
N ASP A 44 3.87 -1.65 2.01
CA ASP A 44 3.73 -1.10 0.67
C ASP A 44 3.05 -2.11 -0.27
N CYS A 45 2.71 -1.63 -1.46
CA CYS A 45 2.29 -2.48 -2.57
C CYS A 45 2.96 -2.08 -3.89
N ALA A 46 4.19 -1.55 -3.80
CA ALA A 46 4.92 -1.00 -4.94
C ALA A 46 5.03 -2.00 -6.10
N GLU A 47 5.32 -3.26 -5.74
CA GLU A 47 5.54 -4.38 -6.65
C GLU A 47 4.37 -5.38 -6.68
N GLN A 48 3.31 -5.12 -5.92
CA GLN A 48 2.14 -6.00 -5.93
C GLN A 48 1.27 -5.74 -7.15
N VAL A 49 0.82 -6.81 -7.80
CA VAL A 49 -0.21 -6.72 -8.83
C VAL A 49 -1.51 -6.23 -8.19
N PRO A 50 -2.19 -5.21 -8.77
CA PRO A 50 -3.51 -4.79 -8.32
C PRO A 50 -4.49 -5.97 -8.26
N PHE A 51 -5.28 -6.06 -7.19
CA PHE A 51 -6.21 -7.18 -6.99
C PHE A 51 -7.30 -7.25 -8.07
N ASN A 52 -7.83 -6.10 -8.51
CA ASN A 52 -8.89 -6.02 -9.50
C ASN A 52 -8.65 -4.87 -10.49
N PRO A 53 -7.63 -5.00 -11.38
CA PRO A 53 -7.25 -3.95 -12.31
C PRO A 53 -8.39 -3.59 -13.27
N SER A 54 -8.70 -2.31 -13.37
CA SER A 54 -9.62 -1.73 -14.34
C SER A 54 -9.12 -1.85 -15.78
N TYR A 55 -7.81 -2.03 -15.96
CA TYR A 55 -7.20 -2.33 -17.26
C TYR A 55 -7.09 -3.84 -17.48
N LYS A 56 -7.25 -4.28 -18.73
CA LYS A 56 -6.93 -5.65 -19.10
C LYS A 56 -5.43 -5.81 -19.12
N ALA A 57 -4.90 -6.79 -18.39
CA ALA A 57 -3.51 -7.18 -18.48
C ALA A 57 -3.16 -7.45 -19.95
N ALA A 58 -2.05 -6.88 -20.44
CA ALA A 58 -1.57 -7.17 -21.78
C ALA A 58 -1.23 -8.66 -21.86
N THR A 59 -1.98 -9.41 -22.67
CA THR A 59 -1.65 -10.78 -23.02
C THR A 59 -0.54 -10.78 -24.05
N SER A 60 0.62 -11.32 -23.68
CA SER A 60 1.73 -11.64 -24.60
C SER A 60 1.40 -12.83 -25.48
#